data_AF-A0A9N8ZUQ4-F1
#
_entry.id   AF-A0A9N8ZUQ4-F1
#
_cell.length_a   1.000
_cell.length_b   1.000
_cell.length_c   1.000
_cell.angle_alpha   90.00
_cell.angle_beta   90.00
_cell.angle_gamma   90.00
#
_symmetry.space_group_name_H-M   'P 1'
#
loop_
_entity.id
_entity.type
_entity.pdbx_description
1 polymer ?
#
loop_
_entity_poly.entity_id
_entity_poly.type
_entity_poly.pdbx_seq_one_letter_code
_entity_poly.pdbx_strand_id
1 'polypeptide(L)'
;MSRAIRSVFQSPLIINHTTLQTRILRNYQTEKLSKGEKYLFDKLHSKFKPTRLHVEDISGGCGSMYAIEISSETFKGLSVIKQHRMLKTSAD
;
A
#
# COMPACT_ATOMS: atom_id res chain seq x y z
N MET A 1 14.75 9.95 -11.70
CA MET A 1 14.96 8.95 -10.65
C MET A 1 13.96 9.21 -9.54
N SER A 2 12.85 8.48 -9.52
CA SER A 2 11.76 8.66 -8.54
C SER A 2 11.97 7.68 -7.38
N ARG A 3 11.98 8.19 -6.14
CA ARG A 3 12.19 7.38 -4.93
C ARG A 3 10.85 6.92 -4.39
N ALA A 4 10.70 5.61 -4.13
CA ALA A 4 9.57 5.03 -3.42
C ALA A 4 9.90 4.94 -1.92
N ILE A 5 8.96 5.31 -1.05
CA ILE A 5 9.06 5.07 0.41
C ILE A 5 8.21 3.83 0.70
N ARG A 6 8.88 2.71 0.99
CA ARG A 6 8.24 1.51 1.58
C ARG A 6 8.42 1.58 3.10
N SER A 7 7.32 1.56 3.84
CA SER A 7 7.30 1.34 5.28
C SER A 7 6.78 -0.08 5.51
N VAL A 8 7.65 -0.99 5.93
CA VAL A 8 7.29 -2.37 6.29
C VAL A 8 7.92 -2.64 7.66
N PHE A 9 7.10 -2.98 8.65
CA PHE A 9 7.52 -3.29 10.00
C PHE A 9 7.04 -4.71 10.32
N GLN A 10 7.88 -5.73 10.21
CA GLN A 10 7.72 -6.96 11.00
C GLN A 10 8.96 -7.86 10.99
N SER A 11 9.28 -8.32 12.20
CA SER A 11 10.40 -9.17 12.65
C SER A 11 10.29 -10.63 12.16
N PRO A 12 11.38 -11.42 12.18
CA PRO A 12 11.38 -12.78 11.65
C PRO A 12 10.86 -13.77 12.70
N LEU A 13 9.78 -14.50 12.38
CA LEU A 13 9.40 -15.71 13.11
C LEU A 13 9.88 -16.93 12.33
N ILE A 14 10.78 -17.67 12.99
CA ILE A 14 11.40 -18.92 12.55
C ILE A 14 10.33 -19.97 12.24
N ILE A 15 10.39 -20.57 11.05
CA ILE A 15 9.46 -21.61 10.57
C ILE A 15 10.07 -22.98 10.86
N ASN A 16 9.42 -23.78 11.72
CA ASN A 16 9.67 -25.22 11.77
C ASN A 16 8.71 -25.91 10.78
N HIS A 17 9.34 -26.52 9.77
CA HIS A 17 8.94 -27.63 8.90
C HIS A 17 7.79 -28.49 9.50
N THR A 18 6.72 -28.90 8.83
CA THR A 18 6.69 -29.86 7.72
C THR A 18 5.21 -30.10 7.33
N THR A 19 5.00 -30.56 6.09
CA THR A 19 3.88 -31.35 5.55
C THR A 19 2.72 -30.64 4.80
N LEU A 20 2.68 -31.05 3.53
CA LEU A 20 1.57 -31.09 2.56
C LEU A 20 1.42 -29.89 1.62
N GLN A 21 1.82 -30.18 0.39
CA GLN A 21 1.68 -29.39 -0.79
C GLN A 21 0.21 -29.10 -1.09
N THR A 22 -0.16 -27.83 -1.07
CA THR A 22 -1.17 -27.32 -2.01
C THR A 22 -0.51 -26.22 -2.84
N ARG A 23 0.16 -26.67 -3.90
CA ARG A 23 0.46 -25.86 -5.09
C ARG A 23 -0.84 -25.58 -5.87
N ILE A 24 -1.84 -25.02 -5.19
CA ILE A 24 -2.98 -24.42 -5.87
C ILE A 24 -2.57 -23.00 -6.19
N LEU A 25 -2.44 -22.74 -7.48
CA LEU A 25 -2.16 -21.49 -8.14
C LEU A 25 -2.88 -20.32 -7.45
N ARG A 26 -2.20 -19.61 -6.56
CA ARG A 26 -2.65 -18.32 -6.02
C ARG A 26 -2.43 -17.24 -7.07
N ASN A 27 -3.10 -17.37 -8.21
CA ASN A 27 -3.05 -16.40 -9.29
C ASN A 27 -4.42 -16.26 -9.94
N TYR A 28 -5.40 -15.81 -9.15
CA TYR A 28 -6.60 -15.17 -9.69
C TYR A 28 -7.30 -14.37 -8.59
N GLN A 29 -6.63 -13.37 -8.06
CA GLN A 29 -7.30 -12.36 -7.25
C GLN A 29 -7.21 -11.09 -8.08
N THR A 30 -8.03 -11.05 -9.14
CA THR A 30 -8.48 -9.79 -9.74
C THR A 30 -9.37 -9.13 -8.70
N GLU A 31 -8.80 -8.71 -7.57
CA GLU A 31 -9.59 -8.20 -6.46
C GLU A 31 -10.22 -6.90 -6.91
N LYS A 32 -11.55 -6.91 -6.98
CA LYS A 32 -12.31 -5.69 -6.82
C LYS A 32 -11.74 -4.98 -5.59
N LEU A 33 -11.13 -3.82 -5.81
CA LEU A 33 -10.76 -2.90 -4.74
C LEU A 33 -11.94 -2.82 -3.76
N SER A 34 -11.67 -3.11 -2.49
CA SER A 34 -12.58 -2.87 -1.39
C SER A 34 -13.09 -1.42 -1.48
N LYS A 35 -14.28 -1.16 -0.93
CA LYS A 35 -14.83 0.20 -0.88
C LYS A 35 -13.83 1.19 -0.26
N GLY A 36 -13.09 0.76 0.77
CA GLY A 36 -12.06 1.56 1.43
C GLY A 36 -10.84 1.80 0.54
N GLU A 37 -10.33 0.74 -0.11
CA GLU A 37 -9.19 0.84 -1.03
C GLU A 37 -9.51 1.73 -2.22
N LYS A 38 -10.70 1.57 -2.82
CA LYS A 38 -11.16 2.41 -3.93
C LYS A 38 -11.31 3.86 -3.51
N TYR A 39 -11.90 4.12 -2.34
CA TYR A 39 -12.03 5.48 -1.82
C TYR A 39 -10.66 6.15 -1.63
N LEU A 40 -9.71 5.47 -0.99
CA LEU A 40 -8.36 5.98 -0.83
C LEU A 40 -7.68 6.18 -2.19
N PHE A 41 -7.82 5.22 -3.09
CA PHE A 41 -7.24 5.28 -4.42
C PHE A 41 -7.72 6.52 -5.17
N ASP A 42 -9.03 6.71 -5.29
CA ASP A 42 -9.62 7.85 -6.02
C ASP A 42 -9.24 9.20 -5.39
N LYS A 43 -9.23 9.27 -4.06
CA LYS A 43 -8.85 10.48 -3.29
C LYS A 43 -7.38 10.86 -3.53
N LEU A 44 -6.47 9.91 -3.39
CA LEU A 44 -5.03 10.12 -3.58
C LEU A 44 -4.69 10.37 -5.05
N HIS A 45 -5.36 9.66 -5.97
CA HIS A 45 -5.16 9.83 -7.40
C HIS A 45 -5.55 11.23 -7.85
N SER A 46 -6.72 11.71 -7.43
CA SER A 46 -7.22 13.05 -7.76
C SER A 46 -6.32 14.16 -7.20
N LYS A 47 -5.80 13.98 -5.97
CA LYS A 47 -5.02 15.01 -5.28
C LYS A 47 -3.58 15.12 -5.79
N PHE A 48 -2.92 13.99 -6.03
CA PHE A 48 -1.48 13.99 -6.32
C PHE A 48 -1.13 13.64 -7.77
N LYS A 49 -2.11 13.25 -8.59
CA LYS A 49 -1.92 12.80 -9.99
C LYS A 49 -0.68 11.91 -10.14
N PRO A 50 -0.58 10.82 -9.35
CA PRO A 50 0.64 10.05 -9.25
C PRO A 50 0.91 9.25 -10.53
N THR A 51 2.19 9.03 -10.82
CA THR A 51 2.61 8.12 -11.89
C THR A 51 2.49 6.65 -11.48
N ARG A 52 2.51 6.37 -10.17
CA ARG A 52 2.19 5.05 -9.60
C ARG A 52 1.41 5.21 -8.31
N LEU A 53 0.33 4.45 -8.16
CA LEU A 53 -0.46 4.38 -6.94
C LEU A 53 -0.91 2.93 -6.72
N HIS A 54 -0.62 2.40 -5.55
CA HIS A 54 -1.07 1.10 -5.07
C HIS A 54 -1.62 1.29 -3.66
N VAL A 55 -2.80 0.73 -3.40
CA VAL A 55 -3.47 0.76 -2.10
C VAL A 55 -3.91 -0.66 -1.81
N GLU A 56 -3.52 -1.17 -0.65
CA GLU A 56 -3.81 -2.55 -0.22
C GLU A 56 -4.27 -2.53 1.24
N ASP A 57 -5.41 -3.17 1.54
CA ASP A 57 -5.87 -3.40 2.91
C ASP A 57 -5.02 -4.49 3.57
N ILE A 58 -4.26 -4.09 4.59
CA ILE A 58 -3.41 -4.99 5.40
C ILE A 58 -4.00 -5.26 6.78
N SER A 59 -5.24 -4.83 7.02
CA SER A 59 -5.93 -4.99 8.30
C SER A 59 -6.69 -6.32 8.44
N GLY A 60 -6.59 -7.21 7.46
CA GLY A 60 -7.32 -8.48 7.44
C GLY A 60 -8.81 -8.33 7.15
N GLY A 61 -9.24 -7.22 6.52
CA GLY A 61 -10.61 -7.00 6.06
C GLY A 61 -11.50 -6.17 6.97
N CYS A 62 -10.97 -5.60 8.06
CA CYS A 62 -11.72 -4.63 8.89
C CYS A 62 -11.61 -3.18 8.38
N GLY A 63 -10.75 -2.92 7.39
CA GLY A 63 -10.58 -1.60 6.77
C GLY A 63 -9.94 -0.55 7.67
N SER A 64 -9.21 -0.96 8.71
CA SER A 64 -8.61 -0.07 9.71
C SER A 64 -7.17 0.36 9.36
N MET A 65 -6.51 -0.33 8.42
CA MET A 65 -5.12 -0.08 8.06
C MET A 65 -4.83 -0.42 6.60
N TYR A 66 -4.14 0.50 5.91
CA TYR A 66 -3.80 0.35 4.49
C TYR A 66 -2.29 0.51 4.26
N ALA A 67 -1.74 -0.32 3.39
CA ALA A 67 -0.43 -0.12 2.79
C ALA A 67 -0.60 0.71 1.51
N ILE A 68 0.10 1.84 1.43
CA ILE A 68 0.00 2.78 0.31
C ILE A 68 1.38 2.97 -0.30
N GLU A 69 1.51 2.65 -1.58
CA GLU A 69 2.69 2.98 -2.38
C GLU A 69 2.30 4.05 -3.40
N ILE A 70 2.94 5.22 -3.32
CA ILE A 70 2.65 6.33 -4.21
C ILE A 70 3.94 6.97 -4.73
N SER A 71 3.96 7.26 -6.03
CA SER A 71 5.01 8.03 -6.70
C SER A 71 4.39 9.19 -7.45
N SER A 72 4.75 10.42 -7.09
CA SER A 72 4.32 11.64 -7.76
C SER A 72 5.45 12.66 -7.81
N GLU A 73 5.44 13.52 -8.82
CA GLU A 73 6.36 14.65 -8.94
C GLU A 73 6.17 15.66 -7.80
N THR A 74 4.98 15.72 -7.19
CA THR A 74 4.68 16.58 -6.04
C THR A 74 5.56 16.28 -4.82
N PHE A 75 6.17 15.10 -4.77
CA PHE A 75 7.06 14.69 -3.68
C PHE A 75 8.54 14.99 -3.96
N LYS A 76 8.87 15.42 -5.17
CA LYS A 76 10.26 15.73 -5.56
C LYS A 76 10.81 16.87 -4.70
N GLY A 77 11.98 16.65 -4.10
CA GLY A 77 12.65 17.65 -3.26
C GLY A 77 12.10 17.78 -1.84
N LEU A 78 11.03 17.06 -1.47
CA LEU A 78 10.54 17.02 -0.10
C LEU A 78 11.28 15.95 0.73
N SER A 79 11.47 16.22 2.02
CA SER A 79 11.96 15.18 2.94
C SER A 79 10.91 14.10 3.16
N VAL A 80 11.36 12.89 3.50
CA VAL A 80 10.49 11.71 3.76
C VAL A 80 9.39 12.04 4.77
N ILE A 81 9.72 12.76 5.85
CA ILE A 81 8.76 13.16 6.89
C ILE A 81 7.68 14.11 6.31
N LYS A 82 8.07 15.07 5.48
CA LYS A 82 7.12 15.99 4.83
C LYS A 82 6.19 15.24 3.88
N GLN A 83 6.72 14.30 3.11
CA GLN A 83 5.93 13.45 2.22
C GLN A 83 4.89 12.63 3.01
N HIS A 84 5.32 11.95 4.09
CA HIS A 84 4.43 11.18 4.95
C HIS A 84 3.33 12.03 5.59
N ARG A 85 3.67 13.23 6.09
CA ARG A 85 2.68 14.14 6.66
C ARG A 85 1.66 14.59 5.62
N MET A 86 2.12 14.96 4.42
CA MET A 86 1.23 15.35 3.32
C MET A 86 0.27 14.24 2.92
N LEU A 87 0.78 13.00 2.85
CA LEU A 87 -0.03 11.83 2.54
C LEU A 87 -1.06 11.55 3.64
N LYS A 88 -0.64 11.54 4.91
CA LYS A 88 -1.55 11.30 6.05
C LYS A 88 -2.70 12.31 6.08
N THR A 89 -2.39 13.61 6.03
CA THR A 89 -3.40 14.68 6.01
C THR A 89 -4.33 14.63 4.80
N SER A 90 -3.96 13.92 3.73
CA SER A 90 -4.83 13.71 2.57
C SER A 90 -5.66 12.43 2.63
N ALA A 91 -5.29 11.46 3.46
CA ALA A 91 -5.99 10.18 3.59
C ALA A 91 -7.13 10.28 4.60
N ASP A 92 -6.96 11.05 5.68
CA ASP A 92 -7.99 11.44 6.65
C ASP A 92 -9.15 12.19 5.94
#